data_AF-A0AAW2AN34-F1
#
_entry.id   AF-A0AAW2AN34-F1
#
_cell.length_a   1.000
_cell.length_b   1.000
_cell.length_c   1.000
_cell.angle_alpha   90.00
_cell.angle_beta   90.00
_cell.angle_gamma   90.00
#
_symmetry.space_group_name_H-M   'P 1'
#
loop_
_entity.id
_entity.type
_entity.pdbx_description
1 polymer ?
#
loop_
_entity_poly.entity_id
_entity_poly.type
_entity_poly.pdbx_seq_one_letter_code
_entity_poly.pdbx_strand_id
1 'polypeptide(L)'
;MGCVQSVKLKPSFHENITVLELQASIDPSPTVIDESSNVVLRYRTPYFRASAQVQVPPMLCKEIWTVGWIQACNQMDFFNIYGNEGVSSWELPELRCGQIQAISDSDGVNYPWYGCTTEMYTVVGPTKKSTKLTVSMNDNFCPSVTWSVPVGTTSSPPLLSSIQRDQRFTTWLVAMNESTAEMVLLRTIRWRMQICIKVDPNKPLGQRATVMEPLIQEQPQVLVRNEPIPTNALLKPNANDAQVLMWRPRNGEPIVVIPPKYHEGYFLPS
;
A
#
# COMPACT_ATOMS: atom_id res chain seq x y z
N MET A 1 17.87 18.50 -55.84
CA MET A 1 18.28 18.16 -54.46
C MET A 1 17.05 18.22 -53.58
N GLY A 2 16.52 17.06 -53.18
CA GLY A 2 15.25 16.92 -52.48
C GLY A 2 15.35 17.31 -51.01
N CYS A 3 14.41 18.14 -50.58
CA CYS A 3 14.26 18.58 -49.20
C CYS A 3 13.69 17.42 -48.36
N VAL A 4 14.47 16.89 -47.42
CA VAL A 4 14.02 15.90 -46.44
C VAL A 4 13.14 16.64 -45.43
N GLN A 5 11.84 16.69 -45.69
CA GLN A 5 10.87 17.11 -44.68
C GLN A 5 10.79 16.03 -43.61
N SER A 6 11.38 16.32 -42.45
CA SER A 6 11.20 15.56 -41.22
C SER A 6 9.71 15.48 -40.88
N VAL A 7 9.13 14.30 -41.05
CA VAL A 7 7.80 13.98 -40.55
C VAL A 7 7.91 13.93 -39.03
N LYS A 8 7.56 15.03 -38.36
CA LYS A 8 7.28 14.99 -36.92
C LYS A 8 6.05 14.10 -36.76
N LEU A 9 6.23 12.87 -36.27
CA LEU A 9 5.12 12.04 -35.82
C LEU A 9 4.28 12.88 -34.85
N LYS A 10 2.96 12.94 -35.08
CA LYS A 10 2.06 13.55 -34.11
C LYS A 10 2.21 12.77 -32.80
N PRO A 11 2.37 13.46 -31.66
CA PRO A 11 2.41 12.78 -30.38
C PRO A 11 1.12 11.97 -30.19
N SER A 12 1.26 10.77 -29.68
CA SER A 12 0.15 9.85 -29.41
C SER A 12 -0.82 10.46 -28.40
N PHE A 13 -2.07 9.98 -28.34
CA PHE A 13 -3.09 10.49 -27.41
C PHE A 13 -2.59 10.50 -25.96
N HIS A 14 -1.89 9.43 -25.55
CA HIS A 14 -1.34 9.27 -24.21
C HIS A 14 -0.26 10.31 -23.84
N GLU A 15 0.55 10.76 -24.80
CA GLU A 15 1.60 11.76 -24.58
C GLU A 15 1.03 13.15 -24.22
N ASN A 16 -0.27 13.35 -24.42
CA ASN A 16 -0.95 14.62 -24.17
C ASN A 16 -1.75 14.64 -22.85
N ILE A 17 -1.76 13.55 -22.07
CA ILE A 17 -2.34 13.54 -20.73
C ILE A 17 -1.43 14.33 -19.79
N THR A 18 -1.96 15.38 -19.16
CA THR A 18 -1.17 16.33 -18.37
C THR A 18 -1.59 16.33 -16.90
N VAL A 19 -0.62 16.21 -15.99
CA VAL A 19 -0.84 16.45 -14.55
C VAL A 19 -0.73 17.95 -14.29
N LEU A 20 -1.85 18.57 -13.91
CA LEU A 20 -1.93 20.01 -13.63
C LEU A 20 -1.47 20.33 -12.21
N GLU A 21 -1.86 19.49 -11.25
CA GLU A 21 -1.53 19.64 -9.84
C GLU A 21 -1.33 18.26 -9.23
N LEU A 22 -0.38 18.16 -8.31
CA LEU A 22 -0.12 16.96 -7.52
C LEU A 22 0.23 17.38 -6.09
N GLN A 23 -0.48 16.79 -5.13
CA GLN A 23 -0.20 16.93 -3.71
C GLN A 23 -0.04 15.55 -3.10
N ALA A 24 0.95 15.40 -2.24
CA ALA A 24 1.19 14.20 -1.46
C ALA A 24 1.67 14.61 -0.06
N SER A 25 1.07 14.05 0.99
CA SER A 25 1.43 14.36 2.37
C SER A 25 1.12 13.20 3.31
N ILE A 26 1.76 13.17 4.47
CA ILE A 26 1.28 12.41 5.63
C ILE A 26 0.78 13.41 6.66
N ASP A 27 -0.42 13.20 7.21
CA ASP A 27 -1.01 14.06 8.23
C ASP A 27 0.01 14.28 9.39
N PRO A 28 0.23 15.52 9.85
CA PRO A 28 1.24 15.84 10.87
C PRO A 28 0.73 15.51 12.29
N SER A 29 0.23 14.29 12.47
CA SER A 29 -0.29 13.79 13.74
C SER A 29 0.41 12.49 14.14
N PRO A 30 0.59 12.26 15.46
CA PRO A 30 1.16 11.03 15.94
C PRO A 30 0.20 9.86 15.75
N THR A 31 0.75 8.64 15.78
CA THR A 31 -0.04 7.43 15.91
C THR A 31 -0.91 7.52 17.17
N VAL A 32 -2.19 7.16 17.06
CA VAL A 32 -3.13 7.15 18.18
C VAL A 32 -3.26 5.72 18.70
N ILE A 33 -3.22 5.55 20.02
CA ILE A 33 -3.38 4.27 20.69
C ILE A 33 -4.79 4.17 21.30
N ASP A 34 -5.38 2.98 21.22
CA ASP A 34 -6.62 2.61 21.91
C ASP A 34 -6.41 1.31 22.72
N GLU A 35 -6.42 1.48 24.05
CA GLU A 35 -6.31 0.39 25.03
C GLU A 35 -7.68 0.02 25.64
N SER A 36 -8.80 0.37 25.03
CA SER A 36 -10.14 0.07 25.60
C SER A 36 -10.45 -1.43 25.71
N SER A 37 -9.74 -2.28 24.95
CA SER A 37 -9.95 -3.73 24.95
C SER A 37 -8.96 -4.46 25.85
N ASN A 38 -9.46 -5.39 26.66
CA ASN A 38 -8.65 -6.30 27.45
C ASN A 38 -8.03 -7.46 26.64
N VAL A 39 -8.33 -7.59 25.35
CA VAL A 39 -7.81 -8.66 24.47
C VAL A 39 -6.75 -8.13 23.49
N VAL A 40 -6.95 -6.93 22.97
CA VAL A 40 -6.08 -6.33 21.94
C VAL A 40 -5.72 -4.88 22.24
N LEU A 41 -4.51 -4.51 21.82
CA LEU A 41 -4.10 -3.14 21.58
C LEU A 41 -4.50 -2.74 20.17
N ARG A 42 -5.22 -1.62 20.02
CA ARG A 42 -5.45 -1.00 18.72
C ARG A 42 -4.59 0.24 18.58
N TYR A 43 -4.15 0.51 17.36
CA TYR A 43 -3.54 1.78 17.05
C TYR A 43 -3.93 2.23 15.64
N ARG A 44 -3.86 3.54 15.41
CA ARG A 44 -4.16 4.16 14.11
C ARG A 44 -3.04 5.12 13.73
N THR A 45 -2.43 4.92 12.57
CA THR A 45 -1.42 5.85 12.05
C THR A 45 -2.07 7.10 11.46
N PRO A 46 -1.32 8.20 11.29
CA PRO A 46 -1.75 9.29 10.41
C PRO A 46 -2.04 8.78 9.00
N TYR A 47 -2.86 9.51 8.26
CA TYR A 47 -3.16 9.20 6.87
C TYR A 47 -2.03 9.67 5.96
N PHE A 48 -1.56 8.78 5.09
CA PHE A 48 -0.99 9.19 3.81
C PHE A 48 -2.14 9.68 2.91
N ARG A 49 -1.92 10.78 2.20
CA ARG A 49 -2.87 11.38 1.27
C ARG A 49 -2.15 11.72 -0.02
N ALA A 50 -2.76 11.37 -1.15
CA ALA A 50 -2.34 11.83 -2.46
C ALA A 50 -3.55 12.34 -3.24
N SER A 51 -3.39 13.44 -3.95
CA SER A 51 -4.42 14.03 -4.81
C SER A 51 -3.78 14.60 -6.06
N ALA A 52 -4.40 14.36 -7.21
CA ALA A 52 -3.91 14.84 -8.48
C ALA A 52 -5.06 15.39 -9.32
N GLN A 53 -4.79 16.54 -9.93
CA GLN A 53 -5.65 17.10 -10.95
C GLN A 53 -5.04 16.80 -12.32
N VAL A 54 -5.79 16.09 -13.16
CA VAL A 54 -5.33 15.62 -14.46
C VAL A 54 -6.20 16.19 -15.56
N GLN A 55 -5.57 16.59 -16.66
CA GLN A 55 -6.24 16.99 -17.89
C GLN A 55 -6.02 15.91 -18.95
N VAL A 56 -7.11 15.26 -19.34
CA VAL A 56 -7.16 14.30 -20.44
C VAL A 56 -7.53 15.05 -21.72
N PRO A 57 -6.78 14.91 -22.81
CA PRO A 57 -7.07 15.59 -24.08
C PRO A 57 -8.38 15.06 -24.71
N PRO A 58 -8.97 15.77 -25.69
CA PRO A 58 -10.12 15.28 -26.43
C PRO A 58 -9.84 13.91 -27.09
N MET A 59 -10.77 12.97 -26.96
CA MET A 59 -10.73 11.67 -27.61
C MET A 59 -11.54 11.68 -28.91
N LEU A 60 -10.90 11.39 -30.04
CA LEU A 60 -11.58 11.34 -31.34
C LEU A 60 -12.30 10.01 -31.58
N CYS A 61 -11.83 8.94 -30.94
CA CYS A 61 -12.30 7.58 -31.11
C CYS A 61 -13.09 7.10 -29.89
N LYS A 62 -13.78 5.97 -30.04
CA LYS A 62 -14.40 5.25 -28.92
C LYS A 62 -13.32 4.50 -28.16
N GLU A 63 -12.73 5.17 -27.19
CA GLU A 63 -11.76 4.61 -26.27
C GLU A 63 -12.24 4.85 -24.84
N ILE A 64 -11.82 3.99 -23.92
CA ILE A 64 -12.13 4.13 -22.50
C ILE A 64 -10.80 4.19 -21.76
N TRP A 65 -10.57 5.31 -21.08
CA TRP A 65 -9.35 5.55 -20.32
C TRP A 65 -9.70 5.78 -18.86
N THR A 66 -9.07 5.02 -17.98
CA THR A 66 -9.19 5.18 -16.54
C THR A 66 -7.92 5.79 -15.99
N VAL A 67 -8.05 6.92 -15.30
CA VAL A 67 -6.96 7.58 -14.58
C VAL A 67 -7.12 7.28 -13.10
N GLY A 68 -6.07 6.82 -12.42
CA GLY A 68 -6.18 6.50 -11.00
C GLY A 68 -4.86 6.15 -10.33
N TRP A 69 -4.97 5.72 -9.08
CA TRP A 69 -3.82 5.37 -8.23
C TRP A 69 -3.59 3.87 -8.17
N ILE A 70 -2.34 3.46 -8.34
CA ILE A 70 -1.84 2.11 -8.08
C ILE A 70 -0.85 2.23 -6.91
N GLN A 71 -0.92 1.33 -5.94
CA GLN A 71 0.01 1.29 -4.82
C GLN A 71 0.57 -0.12 -4.63
N ALA A 72 1.82 -0.20 -4.21
CA ALA A 72 2.45 -1.46 -3.85
C ALA A 72 3.32 -1.31 -2.59
N CYS A 73 3.35 -2.37 -1.79
CA CYS A 73 4.27 -2.50 -0.67
C CYS A 73 5.61 -3.07 -1.17
N ASN A 74 6.70 -2.35 -0.92
CA ASN A 74 8.06 -2.73 -1.32
C ASN A 74 8.86 -3.36 -0.19
N GLN A 75 8.50 -3.05 1.05
CA GLN A 75 9.14 -3.58 2.25
C GLN A 75 8.09 -3.67 3.35
N MET A 76 8.08 -4.79 4.06
CA MET A 76 7.20 -5.01 5.19
C MET A 76 7.94 -5.62 6.37
N ASP A 77 8.24 -4.79 7.35
CA ASP A 77 8.68 -5.21 8.68
C ASP A 77 7.56 -4.91 9.67
N PHE A 78 7.00 -5.94 10.29
CA PHE A 78 5.96 -5.78 11.30
C PHE A 78 6.11 -6.84 12.38
N PHE A 79 6.68 -6.46 13.52
CA PHE A 79 7.00 -7.31 14.66
C PHE A 79 6.21 -6.89 15.91
N ASN A 80 5.70 -7.90 16.63
CA ASN A 80 5.13 -7.75 17.97
C ASN A 80 5.94 -8.63 18.93
N ILE A 81 6.51 -8.03 19.95
CA ILE A 81 7.46 -8.67 20.87
C ILE A 81 6.76 -8.96 22.19
N TYR A 82 6.78 -10.21 22.65
CA TYR A 82 6.08 -10.67 23.85
C TYR A 82 7.06 -10.98 24.99
N GLY A 83 7.82 -9.97 25.43
CA GLY A 83 8.83 -10.11 26.45
C GLY A 83 9.85 -11.19 26.11
N ASN A 84 10.00 -12.17 26.99
CA ASN A 84 10.91 -13.30 26.81
C ASN A 84 10.28 -14.52 26.12
N GLU A 85 9.00 -14.47 25.75
CA GLU A 85 8.31 -15.62 25.16
C GLU A 85 8.59 -15.78 23.66
N GLY A 86 8.83 -14.66 22.95
CA GLY A 86 9.08 -14.68 21.52
C GLY A 86 8.51 -13.47 20.79
N VAL A 87 8.41 -13.61 19.47
CA VAL A 87 8.01 -12.55 18.54
C VAL A 87 6.96 -13.08 17.57
N SER A 88 5.89 -12.32 17.35
CA SER A 88 5.02 -12.53 16.19
C SER A 88 5.34 -11.51 15.11
N SER A 89 5.14 -11.88 13.84
CA SER A 89 5.34 -10.97 12.72
C SER A 89 4.36 -11.22 11.60
N TRP A 90 3.84 -10.13 11.03
CA TRP A 90 3.16 -10.19 9.75
C TRP A 90 4.22 -10.11 8.64
N GLU A 91 4.16 -11.06 7.73
CA GLU A 91 5.19 -11.23 6.69
C GLU A 91 4.56 -11.43 5.34
N LEU A 92 5.28 -10.97 4.32
CA LEU A 92 5.05 -11.29 2.92
C LEU A 92 6.22 -12.17 2.46
N PRO A 93 6.09 -13.51 2.48
CA PRO A 93 7.23 -14.41 2.29
C PRO A 93 8.00 -14.17 0.99
N GLU A 94 7.30 -14.01 -0.13
CA GLU A 94 7.89 -13.76 -1.45
C GLU A 94 8.62 -12.42 -1.52
N LEU A 95 8.08 -11.39 -0.87
CA LEU A 95 8.72 -10.07 -0.79
C LEU A 95 9.97 -10.15 0.09
N ARG A 96 9.88 -10.85 1.22
CA ARG A 96 10.97 -11.01 2.19
C ARG A 96 12.15 -11.81 1.62
N CYS A 97 11.89 -12.84 0.82
CA CYS A 97 12.96 -13.62 0.17
C CYS A 97 13.47 -13.00 -1.14
N GLY A 98 12.89 -11.86 -1.56
CA GLY A 98 13.29 -11.14 -2.77
C GLY A 98 12.85 -11.82 -4.07
N GLN A 99 11.92 -12.78 -4.01
CA GLN A 99 11.30 -13.36 -5.21
C GLN A 99 10.49 -12.30 -5.99
N ILE A 100 9.88 -11.36 -5.26
CA ILE A 100 9.13 -10.24 -5.81
C ILE A 100 9.69 -8.92 -5.27
N GLN A 101 9.62 -7.86 -6.08
CA GLN A 101 10.13 -6.53 -5.70
C GLN A 101 9.09 -5.67 -4.99
N ALA A 102 7.82 -5.97 -5.22
CA ALA A 102 6.69 -5.30 -4.60
C ALA A 102 5.47 -6.21 -4.69
N ILE A 103 4.49 -6.00 -3.81
CA ILE A 103 3.18 -6.64 -3.89
C ILE A 103 2.09 -5.57 -4.00
N SER A 104 1.06 -5.84 -4.79
CA SER A 104 -0.09 -4.94 -4.93
C SER A 104 -0.71 -4.62 -3.57
N ASP A 105 -1.08 -3.36 -3.36
CA ASP A 105 -1.83 -2.92 -2.19
C ASP A 105 -3.28 -2.54 -2.54
N SER A 106 -3.81 -3.16 -3.60
CA SER A 106 -5.19 -2.99 -4.04
C SER A 106 -6.21 -3.45 -2.98
N ASP A 107 -7.38 -2.81 -2.95
CA ASP A 107 -8.55 -3.23 -2.18
C ASP A 107 -9.06 -4.65 -2.50
N GLY A 108 -8.55 -5.26 -3.58
CA GLY A 108 -8.88 -6.62 -3.99
C GLY A 108 -10.08 -6.71 -4.95
N VAL A 109 -10.75 -5.59 -5.24
CA VAL A 109 -11.95 -5.54 -6.07
C VAL A 109 -11.59 -5.19 -7.51
N ASN A 110 -10.85 -4.09 -7.71
CA ASN A 110 -10.56 -3.55 -9.05
C ASN A 110 -9.05 -3.46 -9.30
N TYR A 111 -8.38 -4.60 -9.44
CA TYR A 111 -6.96 -4.61 -9.80
C TYR A 111 -6.71 -3.87 -11.13
N PRO A 112 -5.62 -3.08 -11.24
CA PRO A 112 -4.55 -2.87 -10.25
C PRO A 112 -4.79 -1.65 -9.32
N TRP A 113 -5.98 -1.06 -9.35
CA TRP A 113 -6.28 0.18 -8.66
C TRP A 113 -6.28 -0.02 -7.14
N TYR A 114 -5.79 0.99 -6.42
CA TYR A 114 -5.81 1.00 -4.96
C TYR A 114 -7.25 0.92 -4.42
N GLY A 115 -8.16 1.67 -5.03
CA GLY A 115 -9.59 1.65 -4.74
C GLY A 115 -10.42 2.12 -5.94
N CYS A 116 -11.74 2.20 -5.79
CA CYS A 116 -12.67 2.48 -6.88
C CYS A 116 -13.59 3.70 -6.68
N THR A 117 -13.39 4.48 -5.63
CA THR A 117 -14.30 5.59 -5.28
C THR A 117 -13.76 6.93 -5.75
N THR A 118 -12.82 7.50 -5.01
CA THR A 118 -12.12 8.74 -5.37
C THR A 118 -10.77 8.46 -6.04
N GLU A 119 -10.34 7.20 -5.99
CA GLU A 119 -9.00 6.75 -6.37
C GLU A 119 -8.83 6.62 -7.88
N MET A 120 -9.93 6.56 -8.62
CA MET A 120 -9.94 6.44 -10.08
C MET A 120 -11.07 7.25 -10.72
N TYR A 121 -10.90 7.59 -11.99
CA TYR A 121 -11.87 8.28 -12.82
C TYR A 121 -11.80 7.75 -14.25
N THR A 122 -12.94 7.30 -14.78
CA THR A 122 -13.05 6.78 -16.14
C THR A 122 -13.59 7.84 -17.10
N VAL A 123 -12.85 8.07 -18.19
CA VAL A 123 -13.26 8.93 -19.29
C VAL A 123 -13.64 8.06 -20.48
N VAL A 124 -14.87 8.23 -20.97
CA VAL A 124 -15.40 7.50 -22.12
C VAL A 124 -15.39 8.41 -23.35
N GLY A 125 -14.64 8.00 -24.38
CA GLY A 125 -14.58 8.66 -25.68
C GLY A 125 -15.78 8.30 -26.58
N PRO A 126 -16.04 9.09 -27.63
CA PRO A 126 -15.31 10.30 -28.02
C PRO A 126 -15.69 11.52 -27.16
N THR A 127 -14.72 12.41 -26.93
CA THR A 127 -14.92 13.70 -26.23
C THR A 127 -14.48 14.86 -27.12
N LYS A 128 -15.28 15.94 -27.15
CA LYS A 128 -15.00 17.12 -27.99
C LYS A 128 -14.03 18.12 -27.35
N LYS A 129 -13.90 18.07 -26.02
CA LYS A 129 -13.09 18.98 -25.20
C LYS A 129 -12.21 18.17 -24.27
N SER A 130 -11.14 18.78 -23.78
CA SER A 130 -10.33 18.18 -22.74
C SER A 130 -11.15 17.99 -21.47
N THR A 131 -10.99 16.84 -20.83
CA THR A 131 -11.62 16.51 -19.55
C THR A 131 -10.65 16.82 -18.42
N LYS A 132 -11.08 17.66 -17.49
CA LYS A 132 -10.35 17.95 -16.25
C LYS A 132 -10.96 17.12 -15.13
N LEU A 133 -10.15 16.32 -14.45
CA LEU A 133 -10.59 15.42 -13.39
C LEU A 133 -9.67 15.53 -12.17
N THR A 134 -10.18 15.09 -11.03
CA THR A 134 -9.41 14.95 -9.80
C THR A 134 -9.54 13.52 -9.31
N VAL A 135 -8.41 12.90 -8.97
CA VAL A 135 -8.36 11.62 -8.28
C VAL A 135 -7.58 11.78 -6.99
N SER A 136 -8.05 11.13 -5.93
CA SER A 136 -7.43 11.18 -4.61
C SER A 136 -7.43 9.81 -3.97
N MET A 137 -6.43 9.54 -3.14
CA MET A 137 -6.40 8.36 -2.29
C MET A 137 -5.96 8.76 -0.88
N ASN A 138 -6.34 7.93 0.08
CA ASN A 138 -5.80 8.00 1.42
C ASN A 138 -5.54 6.58 1.92
N ASP A 139 -4.50 6.44 2.74
CA ASP A 139 -4.11 5.16 3.32
C ASP A 139 -3.64 5.36 4.75
N ASN A 140 -4.00 4.42 5.63
CA ASN A 140 -3.51 4.36 6.99
C ASN A 140 -3.61 2.95 7.56
N PHE A 141 -2.83 2.70 8.61
CA PHE A 141 -2.90 1.43 9.32
C PHE A 141 -3.82 1.55 10.52
N CYS A 142 -4.76 0.61 10.65
CA CYS A 142 -5.63 0.48 11.80
C CYS A 142 -5.67 -0.98 12.34
N PRO A 143 -4.53 -1.58 12.72
CA PRO A 143 -4.49 -2.98 13.14
C PRO A 143 -4.95 -3.19 14.59
N SER A 144 -5.20 -4.46 14.92
CA SER A 144 -5.39 -4.93 16.30
C SER A 144 -4.30 -5.97 16.62
N VAL A 145 -3.59 -5.79 17.73
CA VAL A 145 -2.51 -6.68 18.19
C VAL A 145 -2.90 -7.28 19.54
N THR A 146 -2.80 -8.60 19.70
CA THR A 146 -3.15 -9.26 20.95
C THR A 146 -2.20 -8.89 22.08
N TRP A 147 -2.73 -8.70 23.30
CA TRP A 147 -1.89 -8.51 24.48
C TRP A 147 -1.10 -9.77 24.83
N SER A 148 -1.69 -10.94 24.62
CA SER A 148 -1.10 -12.24 24.88
C SER A 148 -0.51 -12.85 23.61
N VAL A 149 0.36 -13.85 23.76
CA VAL A 149 0.97 -14.60 22.66
C VAL A 149 -0.13 -15.10 21.70
N PRO A 150 0.01 -14.95 20.37
CA PRO A 150 -1.06 -15.20 19.41
C PRO A 150 -1.44 -16.67 19.23
N VAL A 151 -0.68 -17.60 19.82
CA VAL A 151 -1.01 -19.03 19.92
C VAL A 151 -1.51 -19.45 21.31
N GLY A 152 -1.60 -18.49 22.25
CA GLY A 152 -2.02 -18.74 23.62
C GLY A 152 -3.54 -18.87 23.77
N THR A 153 -3.97 -19.46 24.88
CA THR A 153 -5.40 -19.48 25.29
C THR A 153 -5.82 -18.10 25.82
N THR A 154 -7.12 -17.85 25.88
CA THR A 154 -7.73 -16.61 26.44
C THR A 154 -7.36 -16.34 27.91
N SER A 155 -6.79 -17.33 28.60
CA SER A 155 -6.27 -17.23 29.98
C SER A 155 -4.80 -16.80 30.07
N SER A 156 -4.11 -16.60 28.94
CA SER A 156 -2.70 -16.22 28.91
C SER A 156 -2.52 -14.77 29.38
N PRO A 157 -1.53 -14.47 30.25
CA PRO A 157 -1.31 -13.11 30.73
C PRO A 157 -0.94 -12.16 29.57
N PRO A 158 -1.14 -10.84 29.74
CA PRO A 158 -0.65 -9.85 28.78
C PRO A 158 0.88 -9.87 28.81
N LEU A 159 1.51 -10.11 27.66
CA LEU A 159 2.96 -10.24 27.53
C LEU A 159 3.54 -9.33 26.44
N LEU A 160 2.69 -8.70 25.63
CA LEU A 160 3.11 -7.73 24.63
C LEU A 160 3.94 -6.63 25.31
N SER A 161 5.12 -6.40 24.77
CA SER A 161 6.14 -5.51 25.33
C SER A 161 6.60 -4.45 24.33
N SER A 162 6.46 -4.73 23.03
CA SER A 162 6.77 -3.76 21.98
C SER A 162 6.08 -4.12 20.67
N ILE A 163 5.76 -3.11 19.88
CA ILE A 163 5.40 -3.22 18.47
C ILE A 163 6.41 -2.41 17.67
N GLN A 164 6.96 -3.01 16.61
CA GLN A 164 7.85 -2.36 15.67
C GLN A 164 7.31 -2.59 14.27
N ARG A 165 7.04 -1.51 13.54
CA ARG A 165 6.58 -1.58 12.16
C ARG A 165 7.32 -0.57 11.32
N ASP A 166 7.78 -1.01 10.16
CA ASP A 166 8.46 -0.20 9.17
C ASP A 166 8.07 -0.72 7.79
N GLN A 167 7.32 0.08 7.06
CA GLN A 167 6.84 -0.29 5.74
C GLN A 167 7.09 0.81 4.73
N ARG A 168 7.45 0.40 3.52
CA ARG A 168 7.70 1.29 2.38
C ARG A 168 6.75 0.97 1.25
N PHE A 169 6.28 2.02 0.61
CA PHE A 169 5.33 1.95 -0.48
C PHE A 169 5.79 2.80 -1.63
N THR A 170 5.41 2.38 -2.82
CA THR A 170 5.45 3.17 -4.03
C THR A 170 4.03 3.30 -4.56
N THR A 171 3.65 4.53 -4.87
CA THR A 171 2.33 4.88 -5.40
C THR A 171 2.51 5.54 -6.76
N TRP A 172 1.76 5.09 -7.75
CA TRP A 172 1.78 5.60 -9.11
C TRP A 172 0.44 6.22 -9.48
N LEU A 173 0.49 7.41 -10.06
CA LEU A 173 -0.62 7.97 -10.82
C LEU A 173 -0.53 7.46 -12.25
N VAL A 174 -1.56 6.78 -12.73
CA VAL A 174 -1.56 6.07 -14.01
C VAL A 174 -2.80 6.42 -14.81
N ALA A 175 -2.66 6.54 -16.13
CA ALA A 175 -3.78 6.44 -17.06
C ALA A 175 -3.69 5.10 -17.80
N MET A 176 -4.76 4.31 -17.82
CA MET A 176 -4.82 3.01 -18.46
C MET A 176 -5.97 2.97 -19.47
N ASN A 177 -5.69 2.51 -20.68
CA ASN A 177 -6.72 2.19 -21.66
C ASN A 177 -7.35 0.83 -21.32
N GLU A 178 -8.66 0.80 -21.12
CA GLU A 178 -9.34 -0.43 -20.67
C GLU A 178 -9.43 -1.51 -21.75
N SER A 179 -9.36 -1.14 -23.04
CA SER A 179 -9.44 -2.09 -24.15
C SER A 179 -8.08 -2.69 -24.51
N THR A 180 -7.01 -1.90 -24.44
CA THR A 180 -5.67 -2.33 -24.85
C THR A 180 -4.74 -2.66 -23.69
N ALA A 181 -5.14 -2.35 -22.45
CA ALA A 181 -4.30 -2.38 -21.25
C ALA A 181 -3.03 -1.52 -21.36
N GLU A 182 -3.00 -0.58 -22.30
CA GLU A 182 -1.93 0.40 -22.42
C GLU A 182 -1.89 1.29 -21.19
N MET A 183 -0.73 1.38 -20.53
CA MET A 183 -0.55 2.18 -19.32
C MET A 183 0.42 3.34 -19.55
N VAL A 184 0.06 4.49 -18.99
CA VAL A 184 0.81 5.74 -19.05
C VAL A 184 1.11 6.16 -17.62
N LEU A 185 2.39 6.09 -17.23
CA LEU A 185 2.82 6.52 -15.90
C LEU A 185 2.92 8.05 -15.88
N LEU A 186 2.06 8.68 -15.10
CA LEU A 186 2.00 10.13 -14.97
C LEU A 186 2.96 10.62 -13.88
N ARG A 187 2.88 10.05 -12.67
CA ARG A 187 3.73 10.41 -11.51
C ARG A 187 4.02 9.21 -10.62
N THR A 188 5.18 9.22 -9.96
CA THR A 188 5.57 8.25 -8.92
C THR A 188 5.80 8.98 -7.59
N ILE A 189 5.29 8.40 -6.51
CA ILE A 189 5.45 8.86 -5.13
C ILE A 189 6.02 7.71 -4.30
N ARG A 190 7.02 7.99 -3.46
CA ARG A 190 7.52 7.05 -2.45
C ARG A 190 7.14 7.54 -1.07
N TRP A 191 6.73 6.63 -0.21
CA TRP A 191 6.42 6.96 1.17
C TRP A 191 6.70 5.79 2.10
N ARG A 192 6.86 6.11 3.38
CA ARG A 192 7.24 5.16 4.43
C ARG A 192 6.46 5.48 5.68
N MET A 193 6.10 4.43 6.42
CA MET A 193 5.43 4.55 7.71
C MET A 193 6.20 3.75 8.75
N GLN A 194 6.65 4.43 9.80
CA GLN A 194 7.41 3.85 10.91
C GLN A 194 6.65 3.99 12.22
N ILE A 195 6.46 2.88 12.93
CA ILE A 195 5.80 2.84 14.22
C ILE A 195 6.68 2.09 15.21
N CYS A 196 6.95 2.71 16.36
CA CYS A 196 7.50 2.04 17.51
C CYS A 196 6.56 2.30 18.69
N ILE A 197 5.99 1.23 19.27
CA ILE A 197 5.16 1.33 20.47
C ILE A 197 5.82 0.50 21.54
N LYS A 198 6.14 1.12 22.68
CA LYS A 198 6.59 0.40 23.87
C LYS A 198 5.38 0.05 24.71
N VAL A 199 5.35 -1.16 25.26
CA VAL A 199 4.27 -1.66 26.11
C VAL A 199 4.84 -2.15 27.43
N ASP A 200 4.27 -1.68 28.55
CA ASP A 200 4.53 -2.22 29.87
C ASP A 200 3.32 -3.07 30.32
N PRO A 201 3.41 -4.41 30.25
CA PRO A 201 2.28 -5.27 30.58
C PRO A 201 1.88 -5.22 32.06
N ASN A 202 2.76 -4.73 32.94
CA ASN A 202 2.49 -4.63 34.37
C ASN A 202 1.62 -3.42 34.74
N LYS A 203 1.47 -2.45 33.82
CA LYS A 203 0.61 -1.30 34.05
C LYS A 203 -0.88 -1.65 33.86
N PRO A 204 -1.79 -0.91 34.52
CA PRO A 204 -3.21 -1.01 34.26
C PRO A 204 -3.53 -0.75 32.79
N LEU A 205 -4.60 -1.37 32.30
CA LEU A 205 -5.15 -1.10 30.98
C LEU A 205 -5.46 0.40 30.83
N GLY A 206 -5.11 1.00 29.69
CA GLY A 206 -5.20 2.44 29.47
C GLY A 206 -3.92 3.21 29.76
N GLN A 207 -2.90 2.53 30.28
CA GLN A 207 -1.61 3.13 30.65
C GLN A 207 -0.41 2.27 30.24
N ARG A 208 -0.61 1.17 29.48
CA ARG A 208 0.45 0.22 29.15
C ARG A 208 1.33 0.71 28.03
N ALA A 209 0.74 1.30 27.00
CA ALA A 209 1.39 1.54 25.72
C ALA A 209 1.78 3.01 25.55
N THR A 210 2.90 3.24 24.87
CA THR A 210 3.40 4.58 24.56
C THR A 210 4.01 4.57 23.17
N VAL A 211 3.57 5.51 22.32
CA VAL A 211 4.19 5.73 21.01
C VAL A 211 5.55 6.35 21.22
N MET A 212 6.56 5.75 20.61
CA MET A 212 7.94 6.22 20.57
C MET A 212 8.23 6.85 19.19
N GLU A 213 9.40 7.44 19.03
CA GLU A 213 9.79 8.06 17.76
C GLU A 213 9.77 7.06 16.57
N PRO A 214 9.42 7.54 15.35
CA PRO A 214 9.07 8.92 15.02
C PRO A 214 7.62 9.28 15.39
N LEU A 215 7.43 10.40 16.11
CA LEU A 215 6.10 10.94 16.42
C LEU A 215 5.45 11.64 15.21
N ILE A 216 6.28 12.20 14.33
CA ILE A 216 5.87 12.80 13.06
C ILE A 216 6.55 12.01 11.96
N GLN A 217 5.77 11.55 10.98
CA GLN A 217 6.29 10.76 9.86
C GLN A 217 7.04 11.63 8.86
N GLU A 218 7.99 11.01 8.18
CA GLU A 218 8.65 11.62 7.02
C GLU A 218 7.62 11.89 5.91
N GLN A 219 7.66 13.09 5.33
CA GLN A 219 6.74 13.44 4.26
C GLN A 219 7.07 12.65 2.98
N PRO A 220 6.05 12.29 2.19
CA PRO A 220 6.24 11.48 0.99
C PRO A 220 7.05 12.24 -0.06
N GLN A 221 7.82 11.49 -0.85
CA GLN A 221 8.66 12.03 -1.90
C GLN A 221 7.99 11.84 -3.27
N VAL A 222 7.63 12.95 -3.92
CA VAL A 222 7.28 12.94 -5.35
C VAL A 222 8.56 12.85 -6.17
N LEU A 223 8.67 11.84 -7.04
CA LEU A 223 9.87 11.63 -7.84
C LEU A 223 9.89 12.54 -9.07
N VAL A 224 11.07 13.07 -9.39
CA VAL A 224 11.31 13.86 -10.60
C VAL A 224 11.19 12.99 -11.85
N ARG A 225 11.63 11.72 -11.75
CA ARG A 225 11.53 10.71 -12.80
C ARG A 225 10.68 9.56 -12.31
N ASN A 226 9.72 9.15 -13.13
CA ASN A 226 8.86 8.01 -12.82
C ASN A 226 9.66 6.71 -12.82
N GLU A 227 9.29 5.83 -11.91
CA GLU A 227 9.81 4.46 -11.83
C GLU A 227 8.78 3.49 -12.42
N PRO A 228 9.24 2.44 -13.14
CA PRO A 228 8.33 1.46 -13.70
C PRO A 228 7.55 0.73 -12.60
N ILE A 229 6.34 0.29 -12.92
CA ILE A 229 5.51 -0.52 -12.02
C ILE A 229 5.96 -1.98 -12.14
N PRO A 230 6.39 -2.63 -11.05
CA PRO A 230 6.67 -4.07 -11.08
C PRO A 230 5.42 -4.86 -11.44
N THR A 231 5.55 -5.94 -12.22
CA THR A 231 4.40 -6.75 -12.67
C THR A 231 3.55 -7.25 -11.50
N ASN A 232 4.17 -7.63 -10.39
CA ASN A 232 3.50 -8.12 -9.18
C ASN A 232 2.67 -7.06 -8.45
N ALA A 233 2.89 -5.77 -8.73
CA ALA A 233 2.03 -4.71 -8.23
C ALA A 233 0.71 -4.58 -9.02
N LEU A 234 0.65 -5.15 -10.22
CA LEU A 234 -0.50 -5.06 -11.13
C LEU A 234 -1.44 -6.26 -11.02
N LEU A 235 -1.00 -7.33 -10.36
CA LEU A 235 -1.68 -8.62 -10.34
C LEU A 235 -2.11 -9.00 -8.92
N LYS A 236 -2.98 -10.01 -8.85
CA LYS A 236 -3.26 -10.73 -7.60
C LYS A 236 -2.02 -11.52 -7.17
N PRO A 237 -1.87 -11.82 -5.86
CA PRO A 237 -2.67 -11.30 -4.75
C PRO A 237 -2.26 -9.89 -4.31
N ASN A 238 -3.14 -9.22 -3.55
CA ASN A 238 -2.76 -8.03 -2.79
C ASN A 238 -2.04 -8.43 -1.48
N ALA A 239 -1.43 -7.44 -0.83
CA ALA A 239 -0.69 -7.61 0.42
C ALA A 239 -1.54 -8.27 1.51
N ASN A 240 -2.81 -7.89 1.62
CA ASN A 240 -3.70 -8.41 2.66
C ASN A 240 -4.06 -9.89 2.48
N ASP A 241 -4.12 -10.36 1.24
CA ASP A 241 -4.44 -11.76 0.92
C ASP A 241 -3.18 -12.65 0.92
N ALA A 242 -2.00 -12.07 0.69
CA ALA A 242 -0.72 -12.78 0.64
C ALA A 242 0.02 -12.85 1.99
N GLN A 243 -0.29 -11.94 2.92
CA GLN A 243 0.43 -11.88 4.20
C GLN A 243 0.13 -13.08 5.10
N VAL A 244 1.12 -13.44 5.91
CA VAL A 244 1.04 -14.50 6.91
C VAL A 244 1.37 -13.95 8.29
N LEU A 245 0.71 -14.46 9.33
CA LEU A 245 1.12 -14.19 10.72
C LEU A 245 1.98 -15.35 11.21
N MET A 246 3.26 -15.06 11.44
CA MET A 246 4.22 -15.99 12.03
C MET A 246 4.32 -15.78 13.53
N TRP A 247 4.47 -16.87 14.28
CA TRP A 247 4.92 -16.87 15.67
C TRP A 247 6.28 -17.56 15.75
N ARG A 248 7.25 -16.89 16.40
CA ARG A 248 8.58 -17.43 16.68
C ARG A 248 8.80 -17.42 18.18
N PRO A 249 8.59 -18.56 18.87
CA PRO A 249 8.83 -18.64 20.29
C PRO A 249 10.34 -18.53 20.57
N ARG A 250 10.70 -18.18 21.80
CA ARG A 250 12.08 -18.21 22.28
C ARG A 250 12.68 -19.62 22.22
N ASN A 251 11.85 -20.63 22.48
CA ASN A 251 12.23 -22.04 22.43
C ASN A 251 11.25 -22.80 21.53
N GLY A 252 11.78 -23.65 20.65
CA GLY A 252 10.99 -24.46 19.72
C GLY A 252 10.91 -23.86 18.31
N GLU A 253 10.10 -24.50 17.47
CA GLU A 253 10.00 -24.15 16.04
C GLU A 253 9.03 -23.00 15.77
N PRO A 254 9.28 -22.19 14.71
CA PRO A 254 8.32 -21.23 14.20
C PRO A 254 6.98 -21.87 13.81
N ILE A 255 5.88 -21.15 14.02
CA ILE A 255 4.52 -21.59 13.73
C ILE A 255 3.83 -20.55 12.84
N VAL A 256 3.12 -21.00 11.81
CA VAL A 256 2.17 -20.16 11.05
C VAL A 256 0.89 -20.08 11.88
N VAL A 257 0.59 -18.90 12.41
CA VAL A 257 -0.64 -18.64 13.18
C VAL A 257 -1.81 -18.38 12.26
N ILE A 258 -1.58 -17.54 11.23
CA ILE A 258 -2.57 -17.21 10.21
C ILE A 258 -1.92 -17.47 8.86
N PRO A 259 -2.43 -18.44 8.07
CA PRO A 259 -1.97 -18.69 6.72
C PRO A 259 -2.42 -17.56 5.77
N PRO A 260 -1.82 -17.43 4.57
CA PRO A 260 -2.31 -16.46 3.59
C PRO A 260 -3.72 -16.86 3.14
N LYS A 261 -4.55 -15.88 2.79
CA LYS A 261 -5.88 -16.16 2.23
C LYS A 261 -5.79 -16.65 0.79
N TYR A 262 -4.83 -16.11 0.05
CA TYR A 262 -4.55 -16.53 -1.30
C TYR A 262 -3.66 -17.77 -1.29
N HIS A 263 -4.21 -18.88 -1.74
CA HIS A 263 -3.45 -20.06 -2.12
C HIS A 263 -3.44 -20.10 -3.65
N GLU A 264 -2.27 -19.98 -4.28
CA GLU A 264 -2.17 -20.41 -5.66
C GLU A 264 -2.56 -21.88 -5.71
N GLY A 265 -3.71 -22.17 -6.31
CA GLY A 265 -4.03 -23.53 -6.71
C GLY A 265 -2.94 -23.97 -7.68
N TYR A 266 -2.22 -25.01 -7.29
CA TYR A 266 -1.36 -25.77 -8.19
C TYR A 266 -2.13 -26.08 -9.48
N PHE A 267 -1.92 -25.30 -10.55
CA PHE A 267 -2.06 -25.83 -11.90
C PHE A 267 -0.86 -26.74 -12.13
N LEU A 268 -0.92 -27.95 -11.58
CA LEU A 268 -0.16 -29.06 -12.14
C LEU A 268 -0.80 -29.36 -13.50
N PRO A 269 -0.09 -29.20 -14.62
CA PRO A 269 -0.61 -29.65 -15.90
C PRO A 269 -0.74 -31.18 -15.83
N SER A 270 -1.96 -31.67 -15.97
CA SER A 270 -2.26 -33.05 -16.34
C SER A 270 -1.93 -33.29 -17.81
#